data_AF-A0AAW9L8W6-F1
#
_entry.id   AF-A0AAW9L8W6-F1
#
_cell.length_a   1.000
_cell.length_b   1.000
_cell.length_c   1.000
_cell.angle_alpha   90.00
_cell.angle_beta   90.00
_cell.angle_gamma   90.00
#
_symmetry.space_group_name_H-M   'P 1'
#
loop_
_entity.id
_entity.type
_entity.pdbx_description
1 polymer ?
#
loop_
_entity_poly.entity_id
_entity_poly.type
_entity_poly.pdbx_seq_one_letter_code
_entity_poly.pdbx_strand_id
1 'polypeptide(L)'
;MEGVRGDASGVPLSGYVLGALVSLVFVLPLPAPSGALAFLLALAAVMGINHFDGVADLGDAAVVHGDAERRRDVMKDTDLGVGGALAIAFVVVGLALAGVALFGLPTLVAMGIVLASEVGAKTSMAVQACRGVAAHEGLGSTFTSQAGPEDLSTVLLLAAPAALVTGFSPAALASLVAAVATGLGLQWWARLHLGGTSGDVFGATNQLASLVALHAGVVVWTLW
;
A
#
# COMPACT_ATOMS: atom_id res chain seq x y z
N MET A 1 -24.59 -20.38 -15.91
CA MET A 1 -24.33 -20.15 -14.48
C MET A 1 -23.10 -19.26 -14.42
N GLU A 2 -23.31 -17.95 -14.51
CA GLU A 2 -22.25 -16.96 -14.32
C GLU A 2 -21.84 -17.04 -12.84
N GLY A 3 -20.71 -17.66 -12.58
CA GLY A 3 -20.13 -17.65 -11.25
C GLY A 3 -19.86 -16.20 -10.87
N VAL A 4 -20.38 -15.78 -9.71
CA VAL A 4 -20.05 -14.51 -9.09
C VAL A 4 -18.52 -14.47 -8.96
N ARG A 5 -17.85 -13.76 -9.88
CA ARG A 5 -16.43 -13.43 -9.77
C ARG A 5 -16.30 -12.58 -8.51
N GLY A 6 -15.40 -12.96 -7.61
CA GLY A 6 -15.04 -12.12 -6.46
C GLY A 6 -14.52 -10.79 -6.98
N ASP A 7 -15.31 -9.75 -6.79
CA ASP A 7 -15.17 -8.50 -7.52
C ASP A 7 -14.02 -7.68 -6.94
N ALA A 8 -12.81 -7.83 -7.50
CA ALA A 8 -11.63 -7.05 -7.11
C ALA A 8 -11.86 -5.53 -7.27
N SER A 9 -12.90 -5.14 -8.01
CA SER A 9 -13.36 -3.76 -8.13
C SER A 9 -13.77 -3.12 -6.80
N GLY A 10 -14.22 -3.89 -5.81
CA GLY A 10 -14.61 -3.37 -4.50
C GLY A 10 -13.44 -3.03 -3.57
N VAL A 11 -12.22 -3.43 -3.91
CA VAL A 11 -11.04 -3.29 -3.04
C VAL A 11 -10.70 -1.83 -2.70
N PRO A 12 -10.78 -0.85 -3.62
CA PRO A 12 -10.62 0.57 -3.28
C PRO A 12 -11.58 1.08 -2.20
N LEU A 13 -12.80 0.53 -2.11
CA LEU A 13 -13.78 0.91 -1.08
C LEU A 13 -13.29 0.58 0.33
N SER A 14 -12.56 -0.53 0.49
CA SER A 14 -11.92 -0.84 1.77
C SER A 14 -10.91 0.23 2.16
N GLY A 15 -10.22 0.85 1.20
CA GLY A 15 -9.27 1.94 1.45
C GLY A 15 -9.94 3.18 2.05
N TYR A 16 -11.17 3.51 1.66
CA TYR A 16 -11.92 4.60 2.30
C TYR A 16 -12.25 4.28 3.75
N VAL A 17 -12.68 3.05 4.04
CA VAL A 17 -13.02 2.61 5.40
C VAL A 17 -11.78 2.62 6.29
N LEU A 18 -10.68 2.00 5.85
CA LEU A 18 -9.45 1.93 6.61
C LEU A 18 -8.82 3.31 6.78
N GLY A 19 -8.77 4.12 5.72
CA GLY A 19 -8.27 5.50 5.78
C GLY A 19 -9.08 6.39 6.73
N ALA A 20 -10.41 6.29 6.68
CA ALA A 20 -11.28 7.00 7.62
C ALA A 20 -11.00 6.56 9.07
N LEU A 21 -10.92 5.25 9.35
CA LEU A 21 -10.66 4.73 10.69
C LEU A 21 -9.29 5.14 11.23
N VAL A 22 -8.23 4.98 10.44
CA VAL A 22 -6.86 5.30 10.85
C VAL A 22 -6.68 6.82 11.04
N SER A 23 -7.33 7.63 10.21
CA SER A 23 -7.24 9.09 10.29
C SER A 23 -7.93 9.70 11.52
N LEU A 24 -8.76 8.93 12.25
CA LEU A 24 -9.37 9.41 13.50
C LEU A 24 -8.32 9.79 14.55
N VAL A 25 -7.10 9.26 14.48
CA VAL A 25 -6.03 9.63 15.41
C VAL A 25 -5.70 11.13 15.38
N PHE A 26 -5.90 11.81 14.25
CA PHE A 26 -5.57 13.23 14.08
C PHE A 26 -6.57 14.19 14.73
N VAL A 27 -7.72 13.68 15.23
CA VAL A 27 -8.66 14.49 16.03
C VAL A 27 -8.22 14.60 17.49
N LEU A 28 -7.29 13.75 17.92
CA LEU A 28 -6.75 13.77 19.26
C LEU A 28 -5.73 14.90 19.39
N PRO A 29 -5.77 15.71 20.47
CA PRO A 29 -4.83 16.82 20.67
C PRO A 29 -3.48 16.31 21.19
N LEU A 30 -2.82 15.44 20.42
CA LEU A 30 -1.54 14.82 20.75
C LEU A 30 -0.38 15.66 20.19
N PRO A 31 0.75 15.77 20.92
CA PRO A 31 2.00 16.25 20.33
C PRO A 31 2.44 15.36 19.17
N ALA A 32 3.05 15.94 18.14
CA ALA A 32 3.36 15.23 16.89
C ALA A 32 4.10 13.89 17.06
N PRO A 33 5.11 13.73 17.94
CA PRO A 33 5.74 12.43 18.16
C PRO A 33 4.80 11.36 18.70
N SER A 34 3.98 11.71 19.71
CA SER A 34 2.99 10.80 20.30
C SER A 34 1.85 10.49 19.34
N GLY A 35 1.43 11.49 18.56
CA GLY A 35 0.45 11.33 17.50
C GLY A 35 0.95 10.39 16.39
N ALA A 36 2.19 10.54 15.96
CA ALA A 36 2.82 9.65 14.98
C ALA A 36 2.91 8.21 15.47
N LEU A 37 3.25 7.99 16.74
CA LEU A 37 3.22 6.67 17.35
C LEU A 37 1.79 6.09 17.34
N ALA A 38 0.79 6.88 17.74
CA ALA A 38 -0.60 6.45 17.73
C ALA A 38 -1.08 6.12 16.30
N PHE A 39 -0.67 6.90 15.29
CA PHE A 39 -0.95 6.65 13.88
C PHE A 39 -0.33 5.33 13.39
N LEU A 40 0.94 5.06 13.72
CA LEU A 40 1.60 3.80 13.42
C LEU A 40 0.88 2.60 14.04
N LEU A 41 0.50 2.70 15.31
CA LEU A 41 -0.22 1.65 16.02
C LEU A 41 -1.61 1.41 15.40
N ALA A 42 -2.31 2.49 15.00
CA ALA A 42 -3.58 2.39 14.31
C ALA A 42 -3.43 1.69 12.95
N LEU A 43 -2.44 2.07 12.14
CA LEU A 43 -2.13 1.40 10.88
C LEU A 43 -1.85 -0.08 11.10
N ALA A 44 -0.98 -0.44 12.04
CA ALA A 44 -0.62 -1.82 12.32
C ALA A 44 -1.82 -2.66 12.79
N ALA A 45 -2.68 -2.09 13.65
CA ALA A 45 -3.87 -2.77 14.16
C ALA A 45 -4.93 -3.00 13.07
N VAL A 46 -5.12 -2.02 12.19
CA VAL A 46 -6.18 -2.03 11.16
C VAL A 46 -5.75 -2.82 9.91
N MET A 47 -4.50 -2.68 9.49
CA MET A 47 -3.97 -3.32 8.27
C MET A 47 -3.51 -4.76 8.51
N GLY A 48 -3.21 -5.11 9.77
CA GLY A 48 -2.70 -6.42 10.14
C GLY A 48 -1.21 -6.61 9.81
N ILE A 49 -0.59 -7.57 10.48
CA ILE A 49 0.85 -7.85 10.39
C ILE A 49 1.22 -8.49 9.04
N ASN A 50 0.28 -9.18 8.38
CA ASN A 50 0.51 -9.90 7.12
C ASN A 50 1.08 -9.00 5.99
N HIS A 51 0.78 -7.70 5.99
CA HIS A 51 1.38 -6.80 5.00
C HIS A 51 2.85 -6.47 5.30
N PHE A 52 3.25 -6.44 6.57
CA PHE A 52 4.64 -6.27 6.97
C PHE A 52 5.48 -7.53 6.68
N ASP A 53 4.86 -8.71 6.77
CA ASP A 53 5.47 -9.98 6.36
C ASP A 53 5.93 -9.92 4.91
N GLY A 54 5.04 -9.48 4.00
CA GLY A 54 5.42 -9.31 2.59
C GLY A 54 6.52 -8.28 2.35
N VAL A 55 6.63 -7.23 3.19
CA VAL A 55 7.78 -6.30 3.13
C VAL A 55 9.07 -7.01 3.53
N ALA A 56 9.04 -7.86 4.56
CA ALA A 56 10.18 -8.65 4.99
C ALA A 56 10.65 -9.59 3.87
N ASP A 57 9.73 -10.38 3.33
CA ASP A 57 10.01 -11.38 2.30
C ASP A 57 10.58 -10.74 1.03
N LEU A 58 9.96 -9.64 0.57
CA LEU A 58 10.48 -8.92 -0.60
C LEU A 58 11.83 -8.26 -0.29
N GLY A 59 12.04 -7.80 0.95
CA GLY A 59 13.33 -7.25 1.39
C GLY A 59 14.45 -8.28 1.31
N ASP A 60 14.20 -9.51 1.81
CA ASP A 60 15.17 -10.60 1.73
C ASP A 60 15.35 -11.10 0.29
N ALA A 61 14.28 -11.22 -0.49
CA ALA A 61 14.37 -11.55 -1.91
C ALA A 61 15.18 -10.52 -2.72
N ALA A 62 15.10 -9.23 -2.36
CA ALA A 62 15.76 -8.15 -3.09
C ALA A 62 17.29 -8.16 -2.96
N VAL A 63 17.82 -8.64 -1.83
CA VAL A 63 19.28 -8.72 -1.59
C VAL A 63 19.90 -10.01 -2.13
N VAL A 64 19.07 -10.98 -2.52
CA VAL A 64 19.51 -12.26 -3.08
C VAL A 64 19.91 -12.10 -4.54
N HIS A 65 21.12 -12.58 -4.84
CA HIS A 65 21.62 -12.73 -6.20
C HIS A 65 21.26 -14.12 -6.73
N GLY A 66 20.72 -14.19 -7.94
CA GLY A 66 20.31 -15.46 -8.55
C GLY A 66 19.10 -15.31 -9.45
N ASP A 67 18.52 -16.46 -9.78
CA ASP A 67 17.29 -16.55 -10.56
C ASP A 67 16.04 -16.31 -9.69
N ALA A 68 14.87 -16.35 -10.34
CA ALA A 68 13.61 -16.12 -9.65
C ALA A 68 13.23 -17.25 -8.68
N GLU A 69 13.71 -18.47 -8.92
CA GLU A 69 13.45 -19.61 -8.05
C GLU A 69 14.18 -19.45 -6.72
N ARG A 70 15.47 -19.12 -6.76
CA ARG A 70 16.25 -18.88 -5.55
C ARG A 70 15.69 -17.75 -4.69
N ARG A 71 15.20 -16.67 -5.30
CA ARG A 71 14.54 -15.58 -4.58
C ARG A 71 13.26 -16.02 -3.88
N ARG A 72 12.41 -16.79 -4.57
CA ARG A 72 11.17 -17.34 -3.98
C ARG A 72 11.44 -18.36 -2.88
N ASP A 73 12.55 -19.09 -2.94
CA ASP A 73 12.92 -20.02 -1.86
C ASP A 73 13.30 -19.27 -0.58
N VAL A 74 13.97 -18.12 -0.70
CA VAL A 74 14.29 -17.27 0.46
C VAL A 74 13.04 -16.66 1.07
N MET A 75 12.04 -16.28 0.28
CA MET A 75 10.74 -15.80 0.78
C MET A 75 9.95 -16.85 1.58
N LYS A 76 10.31 -18.13 1.50
CA LYS A 76 9.67 -19.21 2.28
C LYS A 76 10.45 -19.56 3.54
N ASP A 77 11.63 -18.98 3.70
CA ASP A 77 12.43 -19.15 4.90
C ASP A 77 11.72 -18.47 6.07
N THR A 78 11.69 -19.12 7.21
CA THR A 78 11.07 -18.57 8.42
C THR A 78 12.00 -17.61 9.16
N ASP A 79 13.30 -17.65 8.83
CA ASP A 79 14.29 -16.78 9.42
C ASP A 79 14.28 -15.39 8.76
N LEU A 80 14.16 -14.35 9.58
CA LEU A 80 14.25 -12.96 9.10
C LEU A 80 15.69 -12.62 8.72
N GLY A 81 15.93 -12.35 7.44
CA GLY A 81 17.22 -11.91 6.95
C GLY A 81 17.46 -10.41 7.16
N VAL A 82 18.69 -9.98 6.87
CA VAL A 82 19.09 -8.57 6.99
C VAL A 82 18.34 -7.69 5.99
N GLY A 83 17.98 -8.22 4.82
CA GLY A 83 17.24 -7.50 3.79
C GLY A 83 15.82 -7.18 4.27
N GLY A 84 15.12 -8.18 4.81
CA GLY A 84 13.78 -8.04 5.38
C GLY A 84 13.78 -7.14 6.61
N ALA A 85 14.74 -7.32 7.52
CA ALA A 85 14.88 -6.47 8.70
C ALA A 85 15.07 -4.99 8.32
N LEU A 86 15.94 -4.70 7.34
CA LEU A 86 16.18 -3.35 6.87
C LEU A 86 14.95 -2.76 6.14
N ALA A 87 14.26 -3.57 5.34
CA ALA A 87 13.03 -3.16 4.65
C ALA A 87 11.93 -2.77 5.64
N ILE A 88 11.68 -3.60 6.66
CA ILE A 88 10.73 -3.27 7.73
C ILE A 88 11.16 -1.99 8.46
N ALA A 89 12.45 -1.87 8.81
CA ALA A 89 12.94 -0.68 9.51
C ALA A 89 12.69 0.60 8.71
N PHE A 90 12.97 0.60 7.39
CA PHE A 90 12.68 1.75 6.54
C PHE A 90 11.18 2.05 6.42
N VAL A 91 10.33 1.03 6.34
CA VAL A 91 8.87 1.24 6.30
C VAL A 91 8.38 1.83 7.61
N VAL A 92 8.75 1.27 8.76
CA VAL A 92 8.31 1.75 10.08
C VAL A 92 8.81 3.16 10.36
N VAL A 93 10.11 3.44 10.11
CA VAL A 93 10.68 4.78 10.29
C VAL A 93 10.03 5.77 9.30
N GLY A 94 9.86 5.37 8.05
CA GLY A 94 9.21 6.21 7.04
C GLY A 94 7.77 6.57 7.41
N LEU A 95 6.99 5.61 7.90
CA LEU A 95 5.62 5.85 8.38
C LEU A 95 5.61 6.71 9.64
N ALA A 96 6.58 6.55 10.55
CA ALA A 96 6.74 7.41 11.72
C ALA A 96 6.96 8.87 11.31
N LEU A 97 7.88 9.10 10.37
CA LEU A 97 8.21 10.42 9.86
C LEU A 97 7.03 11.05 9.11
N ALA A 98 6.30 10.27 8.32
CA ALA A 98 5.05 10.71 7.71
C ALA A 98 4.03 11.14 8.77
N GLY A 99 3.84 10.32 9.82
CA GLY A 99 2.97 10.64 10.95
C GLY A 99 3.34 11.95 11.64
N VAL A 100 4.63 12.19 11.90
CA VAL A 100 5.11 13.44 12.51
C VAL A 100 4.77 14.64 11.62
N ALA A 101 5.00 14.52 10.31
CA ALA A 101 4.69 15.60 9.38
C ALA A 101 3.18 15.87 9.27
N LEU A 102 2.36 14.82 9.22
CA LEU A 102 0.90 14.92 9.14
C LEU A 102 0.30 15.61 10.37
N PHE A 103 0.82 15.36 11.58
CA PHE A 103 0.39 16.06 12.79
C PHE A 103 0.75 17.56 12.80
N GLY A 104 1.63 18.01 11.88
CA GLY A 104 1.91 19.43 11.66
C GLY A 104 0.96 20.12 10.67
N LEU A 105 0.08 19.38 10.00
CA LEU A 105 -0.85 19.91 9.00
C LEU A 105 -2.22 20.24 9.61
N PRO A 106 -3.07 21.04 8.93
CA PRO A 106 -4.47 21.17 9.30
C PRO A 106 -5.16 19.81 9.33
N THR A 107 -5.93 19.53 10.40
CA THR A 107 -6.50 18.19 10.67
C THR A 107 -7.22 17.59 9.46
N LEU A 108 -8.10 18.34 8.79
CA LEU A 108 -8.84 17.84 7.63
C LEU A 108 -7.93 17.49 6.44
N VAL A 109 -6.82 18.20 6.27
CA VAL A 109 -5.84 17.92 5.22
C VAL A 109 -5.07 16.65 5.54
N ALA A 110 -4.59 16.51 6.78
CA ALA A 110 -3.91 15.30 7.23
C ALA A 110 -4.80 14.06 7.06
N MET A 111 -6.06 14.16 7.48
CA MET A 111 -7.05 13.09 7.30
C MET A 111 -7.31 12.80 5.81
N GLY A 112 -7.38 13.83 4.97
CA GLY A 112 -7.55 13.69 3.53
C GLY A 112 -6.37 12.98 2.85
N ILE A 113 -5.13 13.34 3.19
CA ILE A 113 -3.91 12.70 2.67
C ILE A 113 -3.87 11.22 3.08
N VAL A 114 -4.19 10.90 4.34
CA VAL A 114 -4.24 9.51 4.84
C VAL A 114 -5.31 8.72 4.10
N LEU A 115 -6.52 9.27 3.94
CA LEU A 115 -7.59 8.60 3.21
C LEU A 115 -7.19 8.35 1.75
N ALA A 116 -6.62 9.34 1.06
CA ALA A 116 -6.18 9.19 -0.32
C ALA A 116 -5.03 8.17 -0.46
N SER A 117 -4.12 8.13 0.51
CA SER A 117 -3.05 7.13 0.59
C SER A 117 -3.61 5.70 0.71
N GLU A 118 -4.52 5.47 1.65
CA GLU A 118 -5.09 4.13 1.87
C GLU A 118 -5.96 3.67 0.70
N VAL A 119 -6.74 4.58 0.10
CA VAL A 119 -7.44 4.30 -1.17
C VAL A 119 -6.43 3.94 -2.25
N GLY A 120 -5.37 4.73 -2.40
CA GLY A 120 -4.31 4.48 -3.40
C GLY A 120 -3.60 3.14 -3.21
N ALA A 121 -3.31 2.74 -1.98
CA ALA A 121 -2.69 1.44 -1.69
C ALA A 121 -3.61 0.28 -2.08
N LYS A 122 -4.90 0.36 -1.75
CA LYS A 122 -5.90 -0.64 -2.17
C LYS A 122 -6.14 -0.65 -3.67
N THR A 123 -6.18 0.52 -4.32
CA THR A 123 -6.21 0.64 -5.76
C THR A 123 -4.98 0.00 -6.40
N SER A 124 -3.80 0.16 -5.82
CA SER A 124 -2.56 -0.45 -6.32
C SER A 124 -2.63 -1.98 -6.30
N MET A 125 -3.14 -2.57 -5.21
CA MET A 125 -3.37 -4.00 -5.12
C MET A 125 -4.41 -4.47 -6.16
N ALA A 126 -5.51 -3.73 -6.33
CA ALA A 126 -6.54 -4.07 -7.31
C ALA A 126 -6.03 -4.00 -8.76
N VAL A 127 -5.28 -2.94 -9.10
CA VAL A 127 -4.62 -2.79 -10.40
C VAL A 127 -3.63 -3.94 -10.64
N GLN A 128 -2.87 -4.33 -9.62
CA GLN A 128 -1.98 -5.48 -9.69
C GLN A 128 -2.74 -6.78 -9.94
N ALA A 129 -3.89 -6.99 -9.31
CA ALA A 129 -4.73 -8.16 -9.55
C ALA A 129 -5.26 -8.19 -10.99
N CYS A 130 -5.80 -7.07 -11.48
CA CYS A 130 -6.37 -6.96 -12.82
C CYS A 130 -5.35 -7.17 -13.94
N ARG A 131 -4.08 -6.81 -13.70
CA ARG A 131 -3.00 -6.87 -14.71
C ARG A 131 -2.03 -8.03 -14.50
N GLY A 132 -2.01 -8.61 -13.31
CA GLY A 132 -0.96 -9.48 -12.80
C GLY A 132 -1.04 -10.89 -13.35
N VAL A 133 0.11 -11.56 -13.36
CA VAL A 133 0.20 -13.00 -13.53
C VAL A 133 0.59 -13.57 -12.18
N ALA A 134 -0.09 -14.62 -11.73
CA ALA A 134 0.23 -15.28 -10.47
C ALA A 134 1.63 -15.91 -10.54
N ALA A 135 2.46 -15.68 -9.52
CA ALA A 135 3.79 -16.29 -9.45
C ALA A 135 3.73 -17.80 -9.14
N HIS A 136 2.74 -18.23 -8.36
CA HIS A 136 2.46 -19.61 -7.96
C HIS A 136 1.01 -19.72 -7.42
N GLU A 137 0.53 -20.94 -7.15
CA GLU A 137 -0.77 -21.13 -6.48
C GLU A 137 -0.73 -20.63 -5.02
N GLY A 138 -1.78 -19.94 -4.58
CA GLY A 138 -1.94 -19.39 -3.22
C GLY A 138 -3.01 -18.31 -3.13
N LEU A 139 -3.07 -17.58 -2.01
CA LEU A 139 -4.05 -16.49 -1.82
C LEU A 139 -3.97 -15.42 -2.91
N GLY A 140 -2.75 -15.08 -3.35
CA GLY A 140 -2.51 -14.16 -4.46
C GLY A 140 -3.08 -14.66 -5.79
N SER A 141 -3.01 -15.97 -6.07
CA SER A 141 -3.55 -16.53 -7.31
C SER A 141 -5.08 -16.49 -7.36
N THR A 142 -5.75 -16.70 -6.23
CA THR A 142 -7.21 -16.57 -6.10
C THR A 142 -7.69 -15.13 -6.32
N PHE A 143 -6.88 -14.15 -5.91
CA PHE A 143 -7.19 -12.74 -6.12
C PHE A 143 -6.91 -12.29 -7.57
N THR A 144 -5.82 -12.74 -8.19
CA THR A 144 -5.51 -12.47 -9.61
C THR A 144 -6.42 -13.23 -10.58
N SER A 145 -6.91 -14.42 -10.24
CA SER A 145 -7.73 -15.24 -11.15
C SER A 145 -9.17 -14.76 -11.27
N GLN A 146 -9.62 -13.94 -10.33
CA GLN A 146 -10.97 -13.38 -10.29
C GLN A 146 -11.05 -11.95 -10.83
N ALA A 147 -9.90 -11.31 -11.10
CA ALA A 147 -9.81 -9.94 -11.60
C ALA A 147 -9.32 -9.93 -13.05
N GLY A 148 -10.01 -9.20 -13.91
CA GLY A 148 -9.64 -9.03 -15.31
C GLY A 148 -9.26 -7.58 -15.68
N PRO A 149 -8.62 -7.35 -16.83
CA PRO A 149 -8.37 -6.01 -17.35
C PRO A 149 -9.63 -5.15 -17.50
N GLU A 150 -10.80 -5.77 -17.69
CA GLU A 150 -12.11 -5.14 -17.75
C GLU A 150 -12.48 -4.39 -16.45
N ASP A 151 -12.04 -4.89 -15.29
CA ASP A 151 -12.37 -4.34 -13.97
C ASP A 151 -11.56 -3.07 -13.66
N LEU A 152 -10.51 -2.80 -14.43
CA LEU A 152 -9.58 -1.68 -14.21
C LEU A 152 -10.31 -0.33 -14.23
N SER A 153 -11.26 -0.17 -15.15
CA SER A 153 -12.05 1.05 -15.27
C SER A 153 -12.90 1.30 -14.01
N THR A 154 -13.54 0.26 -13.48
CA THR A 154 -14.33 0.30 -12.25
C THR A 154 -13.46 0.58 -11.03
N VAL A 155 -12.30 -0.07 -10.93
CA VAL A 155 -11.31 0.17 -9.87
C VAL A 155 -10.88 1.64 -9.82
N LEU A 156 -10.54 2.22 -10.97
CA LEU A 156 -10.12 3.62 -11.06
C LEU A 156 -11.28 4.58 -10.79
N LEU A 157 -12.48 4.26 -11.27
CA LEU A 157 -13.69 5.05 -11.02
C LEU A 157 -14.01 5.13 -9.53
N LEU A 158 -13.91 4.01 -8.81
CA LEU A 158 -14.18 3.95 -7.37
C LEU A 158 -13.09 4.65 -6.54
N ALA A 159 -11.86 4.71 -7.05
CA ALA A 159 -10.76 5.43 -6.42
C ALA A 159 -10.81 6.95 -6.65
N ALA A 160 -11.41 7.40 -7.77
CA ALA A 160 -11.35 8.79 -8.22
C ALA A 160 -11.82 9.84 -7.19
N PRO A 161 -12.90 9.63 -6.40
CA PRO A 161 -13.32 10.62 -5.39
C PRO A 161 -12.25 10.93 -4.35
N ALA A 162 -11.37 9.98 -4.04
CA ALA A 162 -10.27 10.18 -3.09
C ALA A 162 -9.28 11.26 -3.55
N ALA A 163 -9.16 11.53 -4.85
CA ALA A 163 -8.26 12.56 -5.36
C ALA A 163 -8.67 13.99 -4.98
N LEU A 164 -9.93 14.20 -4.54
CA LEU A 164 -10.51 15.52 -4.30
C LEU A 164 -10.73 15.83 -2.81
N VAL A 165 -10.37 14.91 -1.91
CA VAL A 165 -10.69 15.03 -0.46
C VAL A 165 -9.92 16.15 0.24
N THR A 166 -8.83 16.63 -0.35
CA THR A 166 -8.08 17.82 0.13
C THR A 166 -8.58 19.13 -0.51
N GLY A 167 -9.77 19.13 -1.11
CA GLY A 167 -10.37 20.30 -1.77
C GLY A 167 -9.62 20.68 -3.04
N PHE A 168 -9.23 21.94 -3.17
CA PHE A 168 -8.49 22.44 -4.34
C PHE A 168 -6.99 22.12 -4.33
N SER A 169 -6.46 21.64 -3.19
CA SER A 169 -5.05 21.25 -3.13
C SER A 169 -4.81 19.93 -3.86
N PRO A 170 -3.72 19.84 -4.65
CA PRO A 170 -3.36 18.61 -5.37
C PRO A 170 -2.80 17.50 -4.47
N ALA A 171 -2.72 17.70 -3.14
CA ALA A 171 -2.10 16.76 -2.21
C ALA A 171 -2.72 15.34 -2.26
N ALA A 172 -4.06 15.22 -2.21
CA ALA A 172 -4.72 13.93 -2.29
C ALA A 172 -4.54 13.24 -3.65
N LEU A 173 -4.61 14.00 -4.74
CA LEU A 173 -4.31 13.48 -6.08
C LEU A 173 -2.86 12.97 -6.17
N ALA A 174 -1.90 13.72 -5.61
CA ALA A 174 -0.50 13.31 -5.57
C ALA A 174 -0.31 12.02 -4.77
N SER A 175 -0.96 11.89 -3.60
CA SER A 175 -0.98 10.63 -2.84
C SER A 175 -1.49 9.46 -3.67
N LEU A 176 -2.65 9.63 -4.32
CA LEU A 176 -3.28 8.57 -5.11
C LEU A 176 -2.40 8.12 -6.28
N VAL A 177 -1.86 9.08 -7.04
CA VAL A 177 -0.97 8.81 -8.19
C VAL A 177 0.32 8.15 -7.72
N ALA A 178 0.92 8.63 -6.64
CA ALA A 178 2.16 8.07 -6.10
C ALA A 178 1.97 6.63 -5.64
N ALA A 179 0.87 6.30 -4.94
CA ALA A 179 0.54 4.93 -4.57
C ALA A 179 0.48 4.01 -5.81
N VAL A 180 -0.33 4.39 -6.82
CA VAL A 180 -0.51 3.59 -8.03
C VAL A 180 0.81 3.41 -8.79
N ALA A 181 1.63 4.47 -8.88
CA ALA A 181 2.96 4.39 -9.49
C ALA A 181 3.88 3.41 -8.74
N THR A 182 3.90 3.45 -7.40
CA THR A 182 4.64 2.49 -6.57
C THR A 182 4.15 1.06 -6.79
N GLY A 183 2.83 0.86 -6.85
CA GLY A 183 2.25 -0.45 -7.14
C GLY A 183 2.65 -1.00 -8.52
N LEU A 184 2.62 -0.16 -9.56
CA LEU A 184 3.07 -0.57 -10.90
C LEU A 184 4.57 -0.90 -10.92
N GLY A 185 5.39 -0.12 -10.21
CA GLY A 185 6.83 -0.36 -10.06
C GLY A 185 7.14 -1.69 -9.38
N LEU A 186 6.45 -2.00 -8.27
CA LEU A 186 6.58 -3.28 -7.58
C LEU A 186 6.09 -4.45 -8.41
N GLN A 187 4.99 -4.27 -9.15
CA GLN A 187 4.50 -5.30 -10.05
C GLN A 187 5.51 -5.62 -11.15
N TRP A 188 6.12 -4.59 -11.73
CA TRP A 188 7.16 -4.75 -12.73
C TRP A 188 8.39 -5.45 -12.16
N TRP A 189 8.85 -5.03 -10.97
CA TRP A 189 9.96 -5.66 -10.28
C TRP A 189 9.68 -7.14 -9.98
N ALA A 190 8.50 -7.47 -9.47
CA ALA A 190 8.10 -8.84 -9.14
C ALA A 190 8.01 -9.73 -10.38
N ARG A 191 7.53 -9.20 -11.52
CA ARG A 191 7.56 -9.94 -12.80
C ARG A 191 8.98 -10.29 -13.23
N LEU A 192 9.91 -9.35 -13.09
CA LEU A 192 11.30 -9.56 -13.51
C LEU A 192 12.09 -10.47 -12.57
N HIS A 193 11.85 -10.38 -11.26
CA HIS A 193 12.70 -11.03 -10.25
C HIS A 193 12.06 -12.25 -9.59
N LEU A 194 10.72 -12.34 -9.56
CA LEU A 194 9.97 -13.41 -8.90
C LEU A 194 9.12 -14.22 -9.90
N GLY A 195 9.02 -13.79 -11.15
CA GLY A 195 8.22 -14.44 -12.19
C GLY A 195 6.72 -14.14 -12.12
N GLY A 196 6.30 -13.20 -11.28
CA GLY A 196 4.88 -12.83 -11.15
C GLY A 196 4.55 -12.15 -9.83
N THR A 197 3.26 -12.13 -9.50
CA THR A 197 2.69 -11.49 -8.31
C THR A 197 2.25 -12.58 -7.32
N SER A 198 2.66 -12.48 -6.05
CA SER A 198 2.24 -13.36 -4.94
C SER A 198 1.44 -12.58 -3.88
N GLY A 199 0.96 -13.26 -2.84
CA GLY A 199 0.35 -12.61 -1.67
C GLY A 199 1.28 -11.59 -1.02
N ASP A 200 2.56 -11.92 -0.92
CA ASP A 200 3.60 -11.09 -0.29
C ASP A 200 3.86 -9.83 -1.11
N VAL A 201 3.81 -9.95 -2.45
CA VAL A 201 3.89 -8.78 -3.35
C VAL A 201 2.70 -7.85 -3.13
N PHE A 202 1.48 -8.38 -2.94
CA PHE A 202 0.32 -7.55 -2.59
C PHE A 202 0.50 -6.87 -1.23
N GLY A 203 1.00 -7.61 -0.23
CA GLY A 203 1.26 -7.07 1.11
C GLY A 203 2.32 -5.96 1.11
N ALA A 204 3.46 -6.20 0.47
CA ALA A 204 4.51 -5.22 0.30
C ALA A 204 4.02 -4.00 -0.49
N THR A 205 3.22 -4.22 -1.53
CA THR A 205 2.59 -3.14 -2.30
C THR A 205 1.73 -2.27 -1.44
N ASN A 206 0.90 -2.86 -0.58
CA ASN A 206 0.05 -2.10 0.33
C ASN A 206 0.88 -1.16 1.21
N GLN A 207 1.95 -1.67 1.86
CA GLN A 207 2.76 -0.85 2.77
C GLN A 207 3.60 0.20 2.05
N LEU A 208 4.26 -0.17 0.95
CA LEU A 208 5.14 0.74 0.22
C LEU A 208 4.34 1.80 -0.54
N ALA A 209 3.18 1.44 -1.10
CA ALA A 209 2.30 2.40 -1.76
C ALA A 209 1.73 3.39 -0.73
N SER A 210 1.24 2.93 0.43
CA SER A 210 0.81 3.83 1.50
C SER A 210 1.95 4.75 1.95
N LEU A 211 3.13 4.20 2.23
CA LEU A 211 4.29 4.99 2.68
C LEU A 211 4.63 6.11 1.68
N VAL A 212 4.79 5.77 0.41
CA VAL A 212 5.15 6.74 -0.63
C VAL A 212 4.03 7.77 -0.84
N ALA A 213 2.76 7.35 -0.79
CA ALA A 213 1.61 8.22 -0.95
C ALA A 213 1.44 9.24 0.18
N LEU A 214 1.69 8.83 1.44
CA LEU A 214 1.69 9.74 2.58
C LEU A 214 2.75 10.83 2.41
N HIS A 215 3.98 10.44 2.08
CA HIS A 215 5.07 11.41 1.86
C HIS A 215 4.80 12.31 0.64
N ALA A 216 4.30 11.77 -0.46
CA ALA A 216 3.95 12.56 -1.64
C ALA A 216 2.88 13.62 -1.32
N GLY A 217 1.82 13.25 -0.61
CA GLY A 217 0.76 14.17 -0.21
C GLY A 217 1.27 15.27 0.73
N VAL A 218 2.10 14.91 1.72
CA VAL A 218 2.74 15.87 2.63
C VAL A 218 3.64 16.83 1.85
N VAL A 219 4.54 16.33 1.01
CA VAL A 219 5.46 17.16 0.23
C VAL A 219 4.70 18.12 -0.66
N VAL A 220 3.72 17.63 -1.42
CA VAL A 220 2.91 18.46 -2.32
C VAL A 220 2.12 19.51 -1.55
N TRP A 221 1.52 19.15 -0.40
CA TRP A 221 0.84 20.15 0.44
C TRP A 221 1.79 21.24 0.95
N THR A 222 2.99 20.86 1.39
CA THR A 222 3.96 21.82 1.95
C THR A 222 4.56 22.77 0.90
N LEU A 223 4.56 22.38 -0.37
CA LEU A 223 5.15 23.15 -1.47
C LEU A 223 4.11 23.89 -2.33
N TRP A 224 2.82 23.67 -2.07
CA TRP A 224 1.70 24.30 -2.76
C TRP A 224 1.37 25.67 -2.15
#